data_AF-A0A6J7JTD2-F1
#
_entry.id   AF-A0A6J7JTD2-F1
#
_cell.length_a   1.000
_cell.length_b   1.000
_cell.length_c   1.000
_cell.angle_alpha   90.00
_cell.angle_beta   90.00
_cell.angle_gamma   90.00
#
_symmetry.space_group_name_H-M   'P 1'
#
loop_
_entity.id
_entity.type
_entity.pdbx_description
1 polymer ?
#
loop_
_entity_poly.entity_id
_entity_poly.type
_entity_poly.pdbx_seq_one_letter_code
_entity_poly.pdbx_strand_id
1 'polypeptide(L)'
;MQAAEPSLTFTAAGVASTSAKTVSIATPAANLVVMVTESSSGDCFALRDNTQGPGTQFATITGTCNATTASGTGVTWSDQW
;
A
#
# COMPACT_ATOMS: atom_id res chain seq x y z
N MET A 1 -19.72 12.87 -0.06
CA MET A 1 -18.65 12.45 0.86
C MET A 1 -17.37 12.45 0.05
N GLN A 2 -16.45 13.37 0.33
CA GLN A 2 -15.22 13.55 -0.44
C GLN A 2 -14.22 12.51 0.07
N ALA A 3 -13.88 11.51 -0.74
CA ALA A 3 -12.83 10.56 -0.41
C ALA A 3 -11.50 11.35 -0.38
N ALA A 4 -11.01 11.68 0.81
CA ALA A 4 -9.70 12.26 0.98
C ALA A 4 -8.69 11.10 0.93
N GLU A 5 -7.99 10.98 -0.19
CA GLU A 5 -6.89 10.01 -0.33
C GLU A 5 -5.83 10.32 0.74
N PRO A 6 -5.48 9.38 1.65
CA PRO A 6 -4.48 9.63 2.66
C PRO A 6 -3.16 9.98 1.97
N SER A 7 -2.61 11.15 2.32
CA SER A 7 -1.33 11.57 1.78
C SER A 7 -0.25 10.60 2.26
N LEU A 8 0.31 9.82 1.34
CA LEU A 8 1.49 9.00 1.61
C LEU A 8 2.67 9.95 1.85
N THR A 9 2.88 10.33 3.11
CA THR A 9 4.01 11.15 3.53
C THR A 9 5.22 10.25 3.79
N PHE A 10 6.29 10.47 3.04
CA PHE A 10 7.59 9.83 3.30
C PHE A 10 8.11 10.22 4.69
N THR A 11 8.67 9.26 5.41
CA THR A 11 9.26 9.44 6.76
C THR A 11 10.46 10.39 6.74
N ALA A 12 11.12 10.54 5.58
CA ALA A 12 12.01 11.66 5.29
C ALA A 12 11.18 12.78 4.61
N ALA A 13 10.71 13.73 5.41
CA ALA A 13 9.91 14.84 4.92
C ALA A 13 10.62 15.56 3.76
N GLY A 14 9.95 15.64 2.60
CA GLY A 14 10.41 16.44 1.46
C GLY A 14 11.35 15.74 0.46
N VAL A 15 11.61 14.44 0.56
CA VAL A 15 12.43 13.71 -0.43
C VAL A 15 11.58 12.69 -1.18
N ALA A 16 11.14 13.03 -2.39
CA ALA A 16 10.58 12.05 -3.32
C ALA A 16 11.65 11.00 -3.67
N SER A 17 11.24 9.76 -3.96
CA SER A 17 12.17 8.74 -4.47
C SER A 17 12.86 9.27 -5.73
N THR A 18 14.19 9.28 -5.72
CA THR A 18 15.00 9.72 -6.88
C THR A 18 15.24 8.61 -7.90
N SER A 19 14.87 7.37 -7.56
CA SER A 19 14.95 6.20 -8.43
C SER A 19 13.57 5.61 -8.70
N ALA A 20 13.46 4.93 -9.85
CA ALA A 20 12.29 4.14 -10.19
C ALA A 20 12.02 3.10 -9.09
N LYS A 21 10.77 3.03 -8.64
CA LYS A 21 10.31 2.08 -7.63
C LYS A 21 9.35 1.11 -8.30
N THR A 22 9.50 -0.17 -8.00
CA THR A 22 8.55 -1.19 -8.45
C THR A 22 7.29 -1.10 -7.60
N VAL A 23 6.13 -1.08 -8.26
CA VAL A 23 4.84 -1.33 -7.63
C VAL A 23 4.38 -2.69 -8.08
N SER A 24 4.24 -3.63 -7.14
CA SER A 24 3.61 -4.91 -7.44
C SER A 24 2.11 -4.81 -7.27
N ILE A 25 1.38 -5.39 -8.20
CA ILE A 25 -0.07 -5.37 -8.24
C ILE A 25 -0.55 -6.81 -8.37
N ALA A 26 -1.55 -7.19 -7.59
CA ALA A 26 -2.24 -8.47 -7.73
C ALA A 26 -3.74 -8.30 -7.55
N THR A 27 -4.49 -9.22 -8.15
CA THR A 27 -5.93 -9.34 -7.99
C THR A 27 -6.25 -10.71 -7.38
N PRO A 28 -6.04 -10.89 -6.06
CA PRO A 28 -6.21 -12.19 -5.41
C PRO A 28 -7.66 -12.70 -5.44
N ALA A 29 -8.64 -11.81 -5.69
CA ALA A 29 -10.03 -12.15 -5.97
C ALA A 29 -10.63 -11.18 -6.99
N ALA A 30 -11.77 -11.54 -7.60
CA ALA A 30 -12.42 -10.74 -8.65
C ALA A 30 -12.86 -9.33 -8.18
N ASN A 31 -13.09 -9.17 -6.88
CA ASN A 31 -13.52 -7.94 -6.24
C ASN A 31 -12.40 -7.26 -5.45
N LEU A 32 -11.15 -7.72 -5.54
CA LEU A 32 -10.05 -7.27 -4.70
C LEU A 32 -8.79 -6.98 -5.53
N VAL A 33 -8.30 -5.76 -5.46
CA VAL A 33 -6.96 -5.37 -5.93
C VAL A 33 -6.06 -5.09 -4.74
N VAL A 34 -4.80 -5.50 -4.83
CA VAL A 34 -3.76 -5.22 -3.84
C VAL A 34 -2.55 -4.65 -4.56
N MET A 35 -2.00 -3.56 -4.03
CA MET A 35 -0.81 -2.88 -4.52
C MET A 35 0.20 -2.77 -3.37
N VAL A 36 1.46 -3.11 -3.62
CA VAL A 36 2.53 -3.00 -2.62
C VAL A 36 3.75 -2.34 -3.25
N THR A 37 4.36 -1.40 -2.52
CA THR A 37 5.62 -0.76 -2.90
C THR A 37 6.56 -0.64 -1.71
N GLU A 38 7.85 -0.78 -1.98
CA GLU A 38 8.92 -0.61 -0.99
C GLU A 38 9.45 0.83 -1.08
N SER A 39 9.43 1.54 0.03
CA SER A 39 9.98 2.89 0.14
C SER A 39 11.50 2.89 0.28
N SER A 40 12.13 4.04 0.09
CA SER A 40 13.59 4.18 0.26
C SER A 40 14.06 4.02 1.71
N SER A 41 13.17 4.10 2.71
CA SER A 41 13.51 3.80 4.11
C SER A 41 13.51 2.31 4.41
N GLY A 42 13.11 1.46 3.46
CA GLY A 42 12.98 0.02 3.63
C GLY A 42 11.61 -0.45 4.14
N ASP A 43 10.67 0.47 4.38
CA ASP A 43 9.28 0.14 4.75
C ASP A 43 8.43 -0.12 3.50
N CYS A 44 7.45 -1.02 3.58
CA CYS A 44 6.48 -1.21 2.50
C CYS A 44 5.14 -0.58 2.82
N PHE A 45 4.54 -0.03 1.78
CA PHE A 45 3.21 0.54 1.80
C PHE A 45 2.32 -0.33 0.95
N ALA A 46 1.20 -0.76 1.53
CA ALA A 46 0.21 -1.58 0.87
C ALA A 46 -1.12 -0.84 0.78
N LEU A 47 -1.72 -0.88 -0.39
CA LEU A 47 -3.07 -0.44 -0.65
C LEU A 47 -3.88 -1.65 -1.13
N ARG A 48 -5.12 -1.77 -0.68
CA ARG A 48 -6.07 -2.69 -1.30
C ARG A 48 -7.38 -1.98 -1.55
N ASP A 49 -8.12 -2.44 -2.53
CA ASP A 49 -9.49 -1.97 -2.76
C ASP A 49 -10.41 -3.17 -2.95
N ASN A 50 -11.51 -3.17 -2.21
CA ASN A 50 -12.53 -4.20 -2.31
C ASN A 50 -13.91 -3.61 -2.66
N THR A 51 -14.44 -4.00 -3.81
CA THR A 51 -15.74 -3.52 -4.31
C THR A 51 -16.95 -4.04 -3.50
N GLN A 52 -16.74 -5.02 -2.62
CA GLN A 52 -17.75 -5.59 -1.71
C GLN A 52 -17.43 -5.34 -0.23
N GLY A 53 -16.35 -4.62 0.07
CA GLY A 53 -15.87 -4.36 1.42
C GLY A 53 -15.94 -2.87 1.79
N PRO A 54 -15.12 -2.41 2.74
CA PRO A 54 -15.07 -1.00 3.15
C PRO A 54 -14.49 -0.05 2.07
N GLY A 55 -14.25 -0.54 0.84
CA GLY A 55 -13.61 0.20 -0.24
C GLY A 55 -12.09 0.07 -0.21
N THR A 56 -11.40 1.18 -0.49
CA THR A 56 -9.94 1.26 -0.39
C THR A 56 -9.52 1.08 1.08
N GLN A 57 -8.39 0.43 1.35
CA GLN A 57 -7.79 0.30 2.68
C GLN A 57 -6.27 0.41 2.53
N PHE A 58 -5.61 0.88 3.59
CA PHE A 58 -4.16 1.05 3.60
C PHE A 58 -3.51 0.26 4.73
N ALA A 59 -2.23 -0.07 4.54
CA ALA A 59 -1.40 -0.66 5.58
C ALA A 59 0.07 -0.28 5.39
N THR A 60 0.77 -0.19 6.52
CA THR A 60 2.23 -0.06 6.55
C THR A 60 2.82 -1.37 7.05
N ILE A 61 3.79 -1.91 6.31
CA ILE A 61 4.53 -3.11 6.66
C ILE A 61 5.92 -2.63 7.07
N THR A 62 6.18 -2.61 8.37
CA THR A 62 7.45 -2.16 8.96
C THR A 62 8.47 -3.29 8.99
N GLY A 63 9.74 -2.98 8.67
CA GLY A 63 10.84 -3.95 8.63
C GLY A 63 11.16 -4.42 7.20
N THR A 64 12.03 -5.43 7.05
CA THR A 64 12.42 -5.95 5.72
C THR A 64 11.21 -6.54 5.01
N CYS A 65 10.75 -5.85 3.98
CA CYS A 65 9.70 -6.29 3.09
C CYS A 65 10.21 -6.18 1.66
N ASN A 66 9.91 -7.17 0.83
CA ASN A 66 10.22 -7.12 -0.59
C ASN A 66 8.89 -6.98 -1.33
N ALA A 67 8.69 -5.83 -1.97
CA ALA A 67 7.49 -5.54 -2.74
C ALA A 67 7.43 -6.31 -4.08
N THR A 68 7.98 -7.52 -4.19
CA THR A 68 7.89 -8.36 -5.41
C THR A 68 6.56 -9.08 -5.55
N THR A 69 5.80 -9.23 -4.45
CA THR A 69 4.49 -9.88 -4.48
C THR A 69 3.46 -9.05 -3.72
N ALA A 70 2.31 -8.84 -4.36
CA ALA A 70 1.21 -8.08 -3.77
C ALA A 70 0.14 -9.03 -3.20
N SER A 71 0.50 -9.95 -2.30
CA SER A 71 -0.49 -10.88 -1.74
C SER A 71 -1.35 -10.27 -0.64
N GLY A 72 -0.85 -9.22 0.04
CA GLY A 72 -1.54 -8.63 1.20
C GLY A 72 -1.72 -9.59 2.38
N THR A 73 -1.13 -10.79 2.32
CA THR A 73 -1.24 -11.84 3.33
C THR A 73 -0.43 -11.46 4.57
N GLY A 74 -1.03 -11.62 5.75
CA GLY A 74 -0.38 -11.28 7.03
C GLY A 74 -0.28 -9.78 7.32
N VAL A 75 -0.88 -8.94 6.48
CA VAL A 75 -0.92 -7.49 6.66
C VAL A 75 -2.13 -7.13 7.53
N THR A 76 -1.92 -6.27 8.53
CA THR A 76 -3.01 -5.67 9.31
C THR A 76 -3.48 -4.43 8.56
N TRP A 77 -4.74 -4.44 8.12
CA TRP A 77 -5.32 -3.37 7.31
C TRP A 77 -6.04 -2.35 8.18
N SER A 78 -5.81 -1.07 7.90
CA SER A 78 -6.54 0.02 8.52
C SER A 78 -7.79 0.35 7.72
N ASP A 79 -8.92 0.41 8.43
CA ASP A 79 -10.20 0.92 7.93
C ASP A 79 -10.37 2.43 8.16
N GLN A 80 -9.34 3.13 8.65
CA GLN A 80 -9.44 4.55 9.01
C GLN A 80 -9.66 5.42 7.75
N TRP A 81 -10.93 5.66 7.46
CA TRP A 81 -11.47 6.74 6.64
C TRP A 81 -12.28 7.68 7.54
#